data_AF-A0A2V2Q0Y9-F1
#
_entry.id   AF-A0A2V2Q0Y9-F1
#
_cell.length_a   1.000
_cell.length_b   1.000
_cell.length_c   1.000
_cell.angle_alpha   90.00
_cell.angle_beta   90.00
_cell.angle_gamma   90.00
#
_symmetry.space_group_name_H-M   'P 1'
#
loop_
_entity.id
_entity.type
_entity.pdbx_description
1 polymer ?
#
loop_
_entity_poly.entity_id
_entity_poly.type
_entity_poly.pdbx_seq_one_letter_code
_entity_poly.pdbx_strand_id
1 'polypeptide(L)'
;GSVVRALEAVARDGGRLGVHLVATSARPDRTEDTELARGARLRIVLDAPVLPPSPDEPAPGRGRLGHPDGRVTPFQGGRVTGRIPRTATLRPTVVPLEWERMGDPPTRRPVRELGNGPTDLALLASALERAARSVNAERLPPLIPFPT
;
A
#
# COMPACT_ATOMS: atom_id res chain seq x y z
N GLY A 1 13.51 18.27 20.60
CA GLY A 1 13.31 19.46 19.73
C GLY A 1 11.84 19.82 19.67
N SER A 2 11.50 21.06 19.27
CA SER A 2 10.10 21.57 19.26
C SER A 2 9.13 20.63 18.52
N VAL A 3 9.54 20.09 17.37
CA VAL A 3 8.74 19.14 16.57
C VAL A 3 8.39 17.86 17.32
N VAL A 4 9.35 17.26 18.03
CA VAL A 4 9.10 16.03 18.81
C VAL A 4 8.03 16.29 19.87
N ARG A 5 8.13 17.39 20.61
CA ARG A 5 7.13 17.75 21.62
C ARG A 5 5.74 17.98 21.01
N ALA A 6 5.67 18.59 19.84
CA ALA A 6 4.40 18.77 19.12
C ALA A 6 3.78 17.42 18.73
N LEU A 7 4.59 16.48 18.21
CA LEU A 7 4.11 15.13 17.88
C LEU A 7 3.68 14.35 19.13
N GLU A 8 4.38 14.52 20.25
CA GLU A 8 3.98 13.91 21.53
C GLU A 8 2.66 14.50 22.06
N ALA A 9 2.41 15.79 21.86
CA ALA A 9 1.12 16.41 22.15
C ALA A 9 0.00 15.82 21.28
N VAL A 10 0.24 15.66 19.97
CA VAL A 10 -0.74 15.00 19.08
C VAL A 10 -0.95 13.54 19.47
N ALA A 11 0.10 12.80 19.83
CA ALA A 11 -0.01 11.40 20.26
C ALA A 11 -0.87 11.25 21.52
N ARG A 12 -0.77 12.21 22.45
CA ARG A 12 -1.51 12.21 23.71
C ARG A 12 -2.95 12.68 23.54
N ASP A 13 -3.16 13.79 22.84
CA ASP A 13 -4.41 14.55 22.86
C ASP A 13 -5.18 14.50 21.53
N GLY A 14 -4.52 14.13 20.42
CA GLY A 14 -5.08 14.19 19.07
C GLY A 14 -6.30 13.30 18.85
N GLY A 15 -6.38 12.15 19.54
CA GLY A 15 -7.53 11.24 19.43
C GLY A 15 -8.85 11.90 19.82
N ARG A 16 -8.86 12.82 20.79
CA ARG A 16 -10.06 13.59 21.18
C ARG A 16 -10.52 14.56 20.11
N LEU A 17 -9.63 14.92 19.19
CA LEU A 17 -9.86 15.83 18.08
C LEU A 17 -10.08 15.09 16.75
N GLY A 18 -10.15 13.75 16.78
CA GLY A 18 -10.21 12.95 15.56
C GLY A 18 -8.90 12.94 14.75
N VAL A 19 -7.78 13.33 15.37
CA VAL A 19 -6.45 13.34 14.74
C VAL A 19 -5.77 12.00 15.00
N HIS A 20 -5.44 11.29 13.92
CA HIS A 20 -4.66 10.06 13.96
C HIS A 20 -3.23 10.31 13.50
N LEU A 21 -2.27 9.94 14.34
CA LEU A 21 -0.84 10.10 14.03
C LEU A 21 -0.26 8.76 13.57
N VAL A 22 0.31 8.77 12.35
CA VAL A 22 1.10 7.68 11.81
C VAL A 22 2.54 8.18 11.64
N ALA A 23 3.49 7.45 12.22
CA ALA A 23 4.90 7.78 12.13
C ALA A 23 5.71 6.56 11.68
N THR A 24 6.75 6.83 10.90
CA THR A 24 7.63 5.81 10.33
C THR A 24 9.08 6.16 10.63
N SER A 25 9.89 5.16 10.99
CA SER A 25 11.32 5.34 11.23
C SER A 25 12.09 4.15 10.67
N ALA A 26 13.22 4.42 10.02
CA ALA A 26 14.22 3.42 9.66
C ALA A 26 15.25 3.16 10.79
N ARG A 27 15.12 3.91 11.90
CA ARG A 27 15.96 3.82 13.11
C ARG A 27 15.06 3.65 14.33
N PRO A 28 14.40 2.49 14.49
CA PRO A 28 13.50 2.25 15.60
C PRO A 28 14.22 2.41 16.96
N ASP A 29 15.49 2.05 17.02
CA ASP A 29 16.43 2.23 18.14
C ASP A 29 16.50 3.67 18.64
N ARG A 30 16.30 4.66 17.77
CA ARG A 30 16.34 6.09 18.13
C ARG A 30 14.99 6.66 18.54
N THR A 31 13.91 5.89 18.38
CA THR A 31 12.53 6.36 18.53
C THR A 31 11.72 5.58 19.55
N GLU A 32 12.18 4.40 19.95
CA GLU A 32 11.44 3.49 20.83
C GLU A 32 11.09 4.07 22.20
N ASP A 33 11.94 4.95 22.71
CA ASP A 33 11.72 5.62 24.00
C ASP A 33 10.85 6.88 23.95
N THR A 34 10.39 7.29 22.77
CA THR A 34 9.51 8.45 22.63
C THR A 34 8.10 8.14 23.12
N GLU A 35 7.39 9.14 23.66
CA GLU A 35 5.98 9.01 24.06
C GLU A 35 5.11 8.57 22.88
N LEU A 36 5.46 9.01 21.67
CA LEU A 36 4.84 8.56 20.42
C LEU A 36 4.95 7.04 20.23
N ALA A 37 6.15 6.48 20.39
CA ALA A 37 6.38 5.05 20.20
C ALA A 37 5.75 4.20 21.30
N ARG A 38 5.70 4.72 22.54
CA ARG A 38 5.05 4.07 23.69
C ARG A 38 3.53 4.09 23.60
N GLY A 39 2.95 5.20 23.12
CA GLY A 39 1.50 5.37 22.96
C GLY A 39 0.91 4.71 21.72
N ALA A 40 1.73 4.23 20.79
CA ALA A 40 1.28 3.61 19.54
C ALA A 40 0.53 2.29 19.81
N ARG A 41 -0.78 2.29 19.54
CA ARG A 41 -1.64 1.09 19.69
C ARG A 41 -1.44 0.04 18.59
N LEU A 42 -1.09 0.47 17.39
CA LEU A 42 -0.80 -0.40 16.26
C LEU A 42 0.66 -0.21 15.87
N ARG A 43 1.41 -1.30 15.74
CA ARG A 43 2.82 -1.25 15.37
C ARG A 43 3.07 -2.08 14.13
N ILE A 44 3.57 -1.43 13.08
CA ILE A 44 3.98 -2.09 11.84
C ILE A 44 5.50 -2.24 11.85
N VAL A 45 5.97 -3.47 11.70
CA VAL A 45 7.39 -3.78 11.51
C VAL A 45 7.53 -4.45 10.15
N LEU A 46 8.25 -3.80 9.23
CA LEU A 46 8.57 -4.36 7.92
C LEU A 46 9.78 -5.27 8.03
N ASP A 47 9.76 -6.38 7.30
CA ASP A 47 10.92 -7.24 7.14
C ASP A 47 12.00 -6.48 6.34
N ALA A 48 13.27 -6.72 6.67
CA ALA A 48 14.37 -6.16 5.90
C ALA A 48 14.32 -6.74 4.47
N PRO A 49 14.44 -5.91 3.43
CA PRO A 49 14.55 -6.43 2.07
C PRO A 49 15.87 -7.19 1.92
N VAL A 50 15.84 -8.29 1.18
CA VAL A 50 17.08 -9.00 0.82
C VAL A 50 17.84 -8.16 -0.22
N LEU A 51 19.16 -8.11 -0.07
CA LEU A 51 20.07 -7.34 -0.91
C LEU A 51 21.26 -8.24 -1.31
N PRO A 52 21.54 -8.44 -2.62
CA PRO A 52 20.83 -7.88 -3.78
C PRO A 52 19.46 -8.52 -4.01
N PRO A 53 18.52 -7.84 -4.70
CA PRO A 53 17.19 -8.40 -4.97
C PRO A 53 17.25 -9.61 -5.91
N SER A 54 16.68 -10.74 -5.50
CA SER A 54 16.50 -11.93 -6.34
C SER A 54 15.11 -11.97 -7.00
N PRO A 55 14.97 -12.44 -8.26
CA PRO A 55 13.66 -12.63 -8.90
C PRO A 55 12.74 -13.61 -8.17
N ASP A 56 13.32 -14.59 -7.46
CA ASP A 56 12.59 -15.62 -6.72
C ASP A 56 12.16 -15.17 -5.32
N GLU A 57 12.65 -14.02 -4.87
CA GLU A 57 12.34 -13.50 -3.54
C GLU A 57 11.06 -12.66 -3.56
N PRO A 58 10.27 -12.72 -2.47
CA PRO A 58 9.07 -11.92 -2.37
C PRO A 58 9.39 -10.43 -2.45
N ALA A 59 8.58 -9.71 -3.22
CA ALA A 59 8.70 -8.27 -3.34
C ALA A 59 8.66 -7.58 -1.96
N PRO A 60 9.38 -6.45 -1.78
CA PRO A 60 9.35 -5.67 -0.54
C PRO A 60 7.92 -5.38 -0.08
N GLY A 61 7.72 -5.31 1.24
CA GLY A 61 6.43 -5.03 1.86
C GLY A 61 5.92 -6.12 2.79
N ARG A 62 6.64 -7.24 2.94
CA ARG A 62 6.37 -8.19 4.03
C ARG A 62 6.60 -7.53 5.38
N GLY A 63 5.77 -7.88 6.35
CA GLY A 63 5.90 -7.38 7.70
C GLY A 63 4.89 -7.98 8.66
N ARG A 64 4.86 -7.41 9.86
CA ARG A 64 3.99 -7.81 10.96
C ARG A 64 3.26 -6.59 11.52
N LEU A 65 1.97 -6.75 11.78
CA LEU A 65 1.13 -5.79 12.51
C LEU A 65 0.93 -6.30 13.94
N GLY A 66 1.50 -5.60 14.91
CA GLY A 66 1.24 -5.80 16.34
C GLY A 66 -0.01 -5.04 16.78
N HIS A 67 -0.87 -5.72 17.53
CA HIS A 67 -2.11 -5.21 18.11
C HIS A 67 -1.99 -5.00 19.63
N PRO A 68 -2.85 -4.17 20.25
CA PRO A 68 -2.83 -3.92 21.70
C PRO A 68 -3.12 -5.16 22.55
N ASP A 69 -3.81 -6.15 21.99
CA ASP A 69 -4.13 -7.44 22.63
C ASP A 69 -2.97 -8.45 22.55
N GLY A 70 -1.81 -8.02 22.03
CA GLY A 70 -0.63 -8.88 21.83
C GLY A 70 -0.68 -9.71 20.55
N ARG A 71 -1.78 -9.69 19.78
CA ARG A 71 -1.84 -10.40 18.51
C ARG A 71 -0.84 -9.81 17.51
N VAL A 72 -0.22 -10.68 16.74
CA VAL A 72 0.67 -10.31 15.64
C VAL A 72 0.13 -10.90 14.34
N THR A 73 -0.20 -10.03 13.38
CA THR A 73 -0.76 -10.43 12.08
C THR A 73 0.30 -10.24 10.99
N PRO A 74 0.77 -11.32 10.32
CA PRO A 74 1.65 -11.17 9.19
C PRO A 74 0.89 -10.56 8.01
N PHE A 75 1.55 -9.70 7.24
CA PHE A 75 0.95 -9.09 6.06
C PHE A 75 1.95 -8.90 4.93
N GLN A 76 1.41 -8.70 3.72
CA GLN A 76 2.14 -8.20 2.56
C GLN A 76 1.53 -6.85 2.16
N GLY A 77 2.34 -5.79 2.26
CA GLY A 77 1.97 -4.46 1.81
C GLY A 77 1.73 -4.45 0.30
N GLY A 78 0.63 -3.81 -0.11
CA GLY A 78 0.36 -3.56 -1.51
C GLY A 78 1.33 -2.52 -2.08
N ARG A 79 1.81 -2.75 -3.30
CA ARG A 79 2.68 -1.80 -4.00
C ARG A 79 1.84 -0.89 -4.89
N VAL A 80 1.89 0.41 -4.62
CA VAL A 80 1.29 1.45 -5.45
C VAL A 80 2.41 2.32 -5.98
N THR A 81 2.54 2.40 -7.30
CA THR A 81 3.68 3.03 -7.97
C THR A 81 3.33 4.35 -8.66
N GLY A 82 2.03 4.65 -8.78
CA GLY A 82 1.54 5.74 -9.61
C GLY A 82 1.74 5.48 -11.11
N ARG A 83 2.22 4.30 -11.51
CA ARG A 83 2.42 3.96 -12.92
C ARG A 83 1.14 3.42 -13.51
N ILE A 84 0.99 3.64 -14.81
CA ILE A 84 -0.01 2.97 -15.62
C ILE A 84 0.38 1.49 -15.65
N PRO A 85 -0.45 0.57 -15.13
CA PRO A 85 -0.16 -0.84 -15.28
C PRO A 85 -0.08 -1.12 -16.78
N ARG A 86 1.02 -1.73 -17.25
CA ARG A 86 1.09 -2.20 -18.64
C ARG A 86 0.12 -3.38 -18.77
N THR A 87 -1.17 -3.11 -18.93
CA THR A 87 -2.17 -4.13 -19.23
C THR A 87 -2.04 -4.48 -20.71
N ALA A 88 -1.08 -5.34 -20.98
CA ALA A 88 -1.03 -6.14 -22.19
C ALA A 88 -2.25 -7.08 -22.17
N THR A 89 -3.32 -6.74 -22.89
CA THR A 89 -4.47 -7.64 -23.04
C THR A 89 -4.40 -8.32 -24.40
N LEU A 90 -4.35 -9.65 -24.38
CA LEU A 90 -4.64 -10.47 -25.56
C LEU A 90 -6.01 -11.11 -25.33
N ARG A 91 -6.92 -10.98 -26.30
CA ARG A 91 -8.14 -11.79 -26.27
C ARG A 91 -7.76 -13.26 -26.50
N PRO A 92 -8.33 -14.22 -25.76
CA PRO A 92 -8.24 -15.62 -26.13
C PRO A 92 -8.76 -15.79 -27.56
N THR A 93 -8.02 -16.52 -28.39
CA THR A 93 -8.45 -16.85 -29.76
C THR A 93 -8.21 -18.32 -29.98
N VAL A 94 -9.14 -18.94 -30.70
CA VAL A 94 -8.97 -20.28 -31.25
C VAL A 94 -8.63 -20.10 -32.72
N VAL A 95 -7.54 -20.73 -33.18
CA VAL A 95 -7.21 -20.83 -34.60
C VAL A 95 -7.15 -22.31 -34.97
N PRO A 96 -7.63 -22.70 -36.17
CA PRO A 96 -7.44 -24.06 -36.68
C PRO A 96 -5.95 -24.42 -36.71
N LEU A 97 -5.62 -25.65 -36.32
CA LEU A 97 -4.27 -26.19 -36.37
C LEU A 97 -4.22 -27.31 -37.41
N GLU A 98 -3.44 -27.11 -38.46
CA GLU A 98 -3.12 -28.17 -39.43
C GLU A 98 -2.18 -29.20 -38.79
N TRP A 99 -2.42 -30.48 -39.05
CA TRP A 99 -1.72 -31.58 -38.38
C TRP A 99 -0.22 -31.57 -38.63
N GLU A 100 0.21 -31.15 -39.82
CA GLU A 100 1.60 -31.05 -40.24
C GLU A 100 2.39 -30.01 -39.43
N ARG A 101 1.69 -29.10 -38.74
CA ARG A 101 2.25 -28.01 -37.94
C ARG A 101 2.10 -28.23 -36.44
N MET A 102 1.65 -29.42 -36.03
CA MET A 102 1.59 -29.77 -34.62
C MET A 102 2.99 -29.73 -34.00
N GLY A 103 3.18 -28.85 -33.00
CA GLY A 103 4.46 -28.67 -32.30
C GLY A 103 5.21 -27.39 -32.67
N ASP A 104 4.78 -26.68 -33.73
CA ASP A 104 5.28 -25.34 -34.00
C ASP A 104 4.98 -24.41 -32.80
N PRO A 105 5.90 -23.50 -32.43
CA PRO A 105 5.59 -22.48 -31.45
C PRO A 105 4.44 -21.61 -31.98
N PRO A 106 3.48 -21.21 -31.12
CA PRO A 106 2.36 -20.38 -31.55
C PRO A 106 2.89 -19.08 -32.16
N THR A 107 2.26 -18.64 -33.26
CA THR A 107 2.59 -17.37 -33.90
C THR A 107 2.54 -16.25 -32.86
N ARG A 108 3.69 -15.61 -32.61
CA ARG A 108 3.79 -14.49 -31.66
C ARG A 108 2.93 -13.35 -32.18
N ARG A 109 1.83 -13.09 -31.49
CA ARG A 109 0.96 -11.95 -31.81
C ARG A 109 1.52 -10.70 -31.13
N PRO A 110 1.60 -9.57 -31.83
CA PRO A 110 1.96 -8.32 -31.18
C PRO A 110 0.89 -8.02 -30.13
N VAL A 111 1.29 -7.89 -28.88
CA VAL A 111 0.40 -7.37 -27.85
C VAL A 111 0.27 -5.89 -28.13
N ARG A 112 -0.95 -5.43 -28.44
CA ARG A 112 -1.22 -4.00 -28.45
C ARG A 112 -1.15 -3.54 -27.00
N GLU A 113 -0.12 -2.77 -26.66
CA GLU A 113 -0.14 -2.01 -25.41
C GLU A 113 -1.38 -1.13 -25.44
N LEU A 114 -2.32 -1.40 -24.54
CA LEU A 114 -3.46 -0.51 -24.38
C LEU A 114 -2.90 0.76 -23.74
N GLY A 115 -2.61 1.76 -24.56
CA GLY A 115 -2.14 3.06 -24.11
C GLY A 115 -3.12 3.69 -23.11
N ASN A 116 -2.55 4.24 -22.04
CA ASN A 116 -3.14 5.13 -21.02
C ASN A 116 -4.36 4.62 -20.22
N GLY A 117 -4.30 3.40 -19.68
CA GLY A 117 -5.20 3.00 -18.58
C GLY A 117 -4.97 3.82 -17.30
N PRO A 118 -5.91 3.83 -16.33
CA PRO A 118 -5.72 4.51 -15.06
C PRO A 118 -4.51 3.95 -14.31
N THR A 119 -3.78 4.81 -13.60
CA THR A 119 -2.67 4.39 -12.74
C THR A 119 -3.16 3.45 -11.64
N ASP A 120 -2.28 2.62 -11.10
CA ASP A 120 -2.59 1.80 -9.91
C ASP A 120 -3.10 2.65 -8.73
N LEU A 121 -2.60 3.88 -8.58
CA LEU A 121 -3.10 4.87 -7.63
C LEU A 121 -4.53 5.32 -7.94
N ALA A 122 -4.85 5.62 -9.19
CA ALA A 122 -6.21 6.00 -9.59
C ALA A 122 -7.21 4.84 -9.37
N LEU A 123 -6.77 3.60 -9.61
CA LEU A 123 -7.55 2.40 -9.30
C LEU A 123 -7.77 2.25 -7.79
N LEU A 124 -6.73 2.44 -6.96
CA LEU A 124 -6.85 2.41 -5.50
C LEU A 124 -7.81 3.49 -4.99
N ALA A 125 -7.65 4.73 -5.44
CA ALA A 125 -8.53 5.84 -5.05
C ALA A 125 -9.99 5.55 -5.42
N SER A 126 -10.23 5.03 -6.63
CA SER A 126 -11.58 4.64 -7.07
C SER A 126 -12.16 3.50 -6.23
N ALA A 127 -11.34 2.52 -5.84
CA ALA A 127 -11.77 1.41 -5.00
C ALA A 127 -12.11 1.88 -3.57
N LEU A 128 -11.29 2.75 -2.98
CA LEU A 128 -11.53 3.36 -1.67
C LEU A 128 -12.82 4.17 -1.67
N GLU A 129 -13.06 4.97 -2.70
CA GLU A 129 -14.28 5.77 -2.80
C GLU A 129 -15.54 4.90 -2.92
N ARG A 130 -15.48 3.80 -3.70
CA ARG A 130 -16.57 2.82 -3.74
C ARG A 130 -16.79 2.13 -2.40
N ALA A 131 -15.72 1.74 -1.71
CA ALA A 131 -15.81 1.09 -0.39
C ALA A 131 -16.46 2.04 0.64
N ALA A 132 -16.03 3.30 0.67
CA ALA A 132 -16.61 4.33 1.53
C ALA A 132 -18.12 4.49 1.29
N ARG A 133 -18.54 4.57 0.02
CA ARG A 133 -19.98 4.59 -0.34
C ARG A 133 -20.72 3.33 0.11
N SER A 134 -20.13 2.14 -0.06
CA SER A 134 -20.80 0.89 0.30
C SER A 134 -21.09 0.73 1.80
N VAL A 135 -20.29 1.39 2.65
CA VAL A 135 -20.49 1.38 4.10
C VAL A 135 -21.12 2.67 4.63
N ASN A 136 -21.60 3.54 3.74
CA ASN A 136 -22.12 4.88 4.07
C ASN A 136 -21.16 5.66 4.99
N ALA A 137 -19.85 5.58 4.74
CA ALA A 137 -18.86 6.30 5.53
C ALA A 137 -19.12 7.81 5.44
N GLU A 138 -19.29 8.46 6.59
CA GLU A 138 -19.44 9.90 6.66
C GLU A 138 -18.14 10.59 6.26
N ARG A 139 -18.22 11.59 5.37
CA ARG A 139 -17.06 12.40 4.99
C ARG A 139 -16.78 13.40 6.09
N LEU A 140 -15.64 13.25 6.77
CA LEU A 140 -15.18 14.26 7.73
C LEU A 140 -14.86 15.58 7.02
N PRO A 141 -15.27 16.73 7.55
CA PRO A 141 -14.87 18.02 7.03
C PRO A 141 -13.35 18.18 7.13
N PRO A 142 -12.71 18.94 6.22
CA PRO A 142 -11.30 19.27 6.34
C PRO A 142 -11.01 19.92 7.69
N LEU A 143 -9.84 19.63 8.26
CA LEU A 143 -9.32 20.39 9.40
C LEU A 143 -9.04 21.82 8.91
N ILE A 144 -9.98 22.73 9.17
CA ILE A 144 -9.78 24.16 8.96
C ILE A 144 -8.89 24.71 10.08
N PRO A 145 -7.87 25.52 9.76
CA PRO A 145 -7.09 26.21 10.78
C PRO A 145 -8.03 27.03 11.68
N PHE A 146 -7.79 27.00 12.99
CA PHE A 146 -8.46 27.94 13.89
C PHE A 146 -8.01 29.37 13.50
N PRO A 147 -8.94 30.32 13.33
CA PRO A 147 -8.55 31.72 13.20
C PRO A 147 -7.84 32.15 14.49
N THR A 148 -6.64 32.71 14.33
CA THR A 148 -5.80 33.27 15.40
C THR A 148 -6.39 34.55 15.96
#